data_AF-A0A965GP97-F1
#
_entry.id   AF-A0A965GP97-F1
#
_cell.length_a   1.000
_cell.length_b   1.000
_cell.length_c   1.000
_cell.angle_alpha   90.00
_cell.angle_beta   90.00
_cell.angle_gamma   90.00
#
_symmetry.space_group_name_H-M   'P 1'
#
loop_
_entity.id
_entity.type
_entity.pdbx_description
1 polymer ?
#
loop_
_entity_poly.entity_id
_entity_poly.type
_entity_poly.pdbx_seq_one_letter_code
_entity_poly.pdbx_strand_id
1 'polypeptide(L)'
;FVCLQTGDRLEIVSPETGEIVFEGTIDEDAEIGYAEYPMNPGNGQPAALGMWIHWTQRGFLPDDWARYFVREEGEFRYLAVVERDDVPAEPAPADA
;
A
#
# COMPACT_ATOMS: atom_id res chain seq x y z
N PHE A 1 1.87 10.60 10.68
CA PHE A 1 1.40 9.94 9.45
C PHE A 1 2.30 8.74 9.24
N VAL A 2 1.77 7.51 9.23
CA VAL A 2 2.53 6.30 8.98
C VAL A 2 2.33 5.95 7.51
N CYS A 3 3.40 5.98 6.71
CA CYS A 3 3.36 5.56 5.32
C CYS A 3 3.88 4.12 5.25
N LEU A 4 3.06 3.19 4.77
CA LEU A 4 3.49 1.80 4.52
C LEU A 4 4.60 1.78 3.47
N GLN A 5 5.56 0.88 3.65
CA GLN A 5 6.68 0.68 2.74
C GLN A 5 7.07 -0.80 2.66
N THR A 6 7.76 -1.19 1.58
CA THR A 6 8.29 -2.56 1.43
C THR A 6 9.07 -3.00 2.66
N GLY A 7 8.78 -4.20 3.15
CA GLY A 7 9.40 -4.79 4.35
C GLY A 7 8.61 -4.58 5.65
N ASP A 8 7.66 -3.66 5.70
CA ASP A 8 6.78 -3.50 6.86
C ASP A 8 5.94 -4.77 7.07
N ARG A 9 5.81 -5.26 8.33
CA ARG A 9 4.82 -6.28 8.67
C ARG A 9 3.48 -5.57 8.90
N LEU A 10 2.45 -6.02 8.19
CA LEU A 10 1.11 -5.46 8.25
C LEU A 10 0.10 -6.54 8.61
N GLU A 11 -0.73 -6.23 9.61
CA GLU A 11 -1.96 -6.95 9.92
C GLU A 11 -3.15 -6.02 9.69
N ILE A 12 -4.16 -6.51 8.96
CA ILE A 12 -5.41 -5.78 8.69
C ILE A 12 -6.55 -6.56 9.31
N VAL A 13 -7.31 -5.89 10.18
CA VAL A 13 -8.41 -6.50 10.94
C VAL A 13 -9.75 -5.89 10.52
N SER A 14 -10.74 -6.77 10.29
CA SER A 14 -12.14 -6.39 10.07
C SER A 14 -12.72 -5.76 11.33
N PRO A 15 -13.17 -4.50 11.31
CA PRO A 15 -13.79 -3.90 12.49
C PRO A 15 -15.18 -4.50 12.77
N GLU A 16 -15.79 -5.16 11.77
CA GLU A 16 -17.10 -5.78 11.89
C GLU A 16 -17.03 -7.16 12.57
N THR A 17 -16.03 -7.98 12.22
CA THR A 17 -15.90 -9.36 12.72
C THR A 17 -14.77 -9.55 13.73
N GLY A 18 -13.81 -8.62 13.80
CA GLY A 18 -12.57 -8.77 14.57
C GLY A 18 -11.56 -9.75 13.96
N GLU A 19 -11.82 -10.27 12.77
CA GLU A 19 -10.96 -11.24 12.10
C GLU A 19 -9.84 -10.56 11.31
N ILE A 20 -8.69 -11.22 11.25
CA ILE A 20 -7.57 -10.83 10.39
C ILE A 20 -7.94 -11.14 8.95
N VAL A 21 -8.03 -10.11 8.11
CA VAL A 21 -8.34 -10.22 6.68
C VAL A 21 -7.09 -10.14 5.80
N PHE A 22 -5.97 -9.73 6.37
CA PHE A 22 -4.64 -9.79 5.77
C PHE A 22 -3.59 -9.84 6.87
N GLU A 23 -2.58 -10.70 6.70
CA GLU A 23 -1.38 -10.74 7.53
C GLU A 23 -0.19 -11.04 6.64
N GLY A 24 0.79 -10.15 6.59
CA GLY A 24 1.90 -10.33 5.68
C GLY A 24 2.94 -9.22 5.74
N THR A 25 3.99 -9.41 4.97
CA THR A 25 5.00 -8.36 4.75
C THR A 25 4.63 -7.59 3.49
N ILE A 26 4.71 -6.26 3.56
CA ILE A 26 4.49 -5.39 2.41
C ILE A 26 5.57 -5.65 1.36
N ASP A 27 5.13 -5.86 0.13
CA ASP A 27 5.97 -6.00 -1.06
C ASP A 27 5.35 -5.13 -2.15
N GLU A 28 5.84 -3.89 -2.26
CA GLU A 28 5.26 -2.88 -3.13
C GLU A 28 5.52 -3.22 -4.60
N ASP A 29 4.48 -3.06 -5.42
CA ASP A 29 4.55 -3.22 -6.86
C ASP A 29 3.90 -2.01 -7.54
N ALA A 30 4.71 -1.26 -8.29
CA ALA A 30 4.29 -0.06 -9.01
C ALA A 30 3.80 -0.35 -10.45
N GLU A 31 3.87 -1.61 -10.90
CA GLU A 31 3.51 -2.01 -12.26
C GLU A 31 2.14 -2.70 -12.29
N ILE A 32 1.79 -3.44 -11.24
CA ILE A 32 0.47 -4.05 -11.12
C ILE A 32 -0.62 -2.97 -11.08
N GLY A 33 -1.57 -3.04 -12.03
CA GLY A 33 -2.63 -2.06 -12.17
C GLY A 33 -2.19 -0.74 -12.82
N TYR A 34 -0.99 -0.69 -13.41
CA TYR A 34 -0.51 0.51 -14.09
C TYR A 34 -1.50 1.00 -15.16
N ALA A 35 -1.82 2.28 -15.09
CA ALA A 35 -2.57 2.96 -16.12
C ALA A 35 -1.91 4.30 -16.47
N GLU A 36 -1.90 4.61 -17.76
CA GLU A 36 -1.36 5.88 -18.26
C GLU A 36 -2.32 7.03 -17.95
N TYR A 37 -1.75 8.19 -17.66
CA TYR A 37 -2.54 9.41 -17.53
C TYR A 37 -3.10 9.82 -18.90
N PRO A 38 -4.43 9.99 -19.04
CA PRO A 38 -5.02 10.32 -20.35
C PRO A 38 -4.46 11.58 -21.01
N MET A 39 -3.98 12.54 -20.20
CA MET A 39 -3.45 13.82 -20.66
C MET A 39 -1.92 13.88 -20.72
N ASN A 40 -1.22 12.82 -20.32
CA ASN A 40 0.25 12.77 -20.34
C ASN A 40 0.75 11.36 -20.73
N PRO A 41 0.64 10.97 -22.02
CA PRO A 41 1.00 9.64 -22.49
C PRO A 41 2.44 9.25 -22.17
N GLY A 42 2.67 7.97 -21.86
CA GLY A 42 3.97 7.46 -21.42
C GLY A 42 4.33 7.78 -19.96
N ASN A 43 3.44 8.43 -19.22
CA ASN A 43 3.52 8.57 -17.77
C ASN A 43 2.22 8.05 -17.15
N GLY A 44 2.33 7.44 -15.97
CA GLY A 44 1.21 6.78 -15.33
C GLY A 44 1.58 6.26 -13.96
N GLN A 45 0.59 5.71 -13.29
CA GLN A 45 0.70 5.08 -11.98
C GLN A 45 -0.30 3.93 -11.89
N PRO A 46 -0.14 3.02 -10.92
CA PRO A 46 -1.20 2.10 -10.58
C PRO A 46 -2.54 2.81 -10.35
N ALA A 47 -3.61 2.18 -10.80
CA ALA A 47 -4.96 2.63 -10.56
C ALA A 47 -5.79 1.52 -9.89
N ALA A 48 -6.57 1.90 -8.89
CA ALA A 48 -7.51 1.02 -8.22
C ALA A 48 -8.77 1.79 -7.84
N LEU A 49 -9.93 1.14 -7.96
CA LEU A 49 -11.24 1.73 -7.66
C LEU A 49 -11.48 3.07 -8.38
N GLY A 50 -10.91 3.22 -9.59
CA GLY A 50 -10.98 4.45 -10.40
C GLY A 50 -10.10 5.60 -9.91
N MET A 51 -9.20 5.38 -8.95
CA MET A 51 -8.28 6.36 -8.40
C MET A 51 -6.81 5.99 -8.69
N TRP A 52 -5.95 7.00 -8.80
CA TRP A 52 -4.50 6.80 -8.88
C TRP A 52 -3.92 6.51 -7.51
N ILE A 53 -3.07 5.50 -7.42
CA ILE A 53 -2.40 5.09 -6.17
C ILE A 53 -0.89 4.91 -6.41
N HIS A 54 -0.11 5.01 -5.35
CA HIS A 54 1.35 4.97 -5.44
C HIS A 54 1.91 3.57 -5.76
N TRP A 55 1.27 2.52 -5.24
CA TRP A 55 1.69 1.13 -5.43
C TRP A 55 0.56 0.17 -5.04
N THR A 56 0.72 -1.11 -5.40
CA THR A 56 -0.14 -2.23 -4.97
C THR A 56 0.67 -3.33 -4.29
N GLN A 57 0.05 -4.15 -3.45
CA GLN A 57 0.72 -5.30 -2.86
C GLN A 57 0.94 -6.39 -3.91
N ARG A 58 2.19 -6.88 -4.06
CA ARG A 58 2.48 -7.98 -4.98
C ARG A 58 1.59 -9.19 -4.67
N GLY A 59 1.01 -9.76 -5.73
CA GLY A 59 0.09 -10.90 -5.64
C GLY A 59 -1.38 -10.54 -5.42
N PHE A 60 -1.71 -9.25 -5.29
CA PHE A 60 -3.09 -8.77 -5.21
C PHE A 60 -3.54 -8.15 -6.54
N LEU A 61 -4.85 -8.19 -6.78
CA LEU A 61 -5.48 -7.31 -7.75
C LEU A 61 -5.55 -5.88 -7.15
N PRO A 62 -5.37 -4.82 -7.97
CA PRO A 62 -5.33 -3.44 -7.46
C PRO A 62 -6.56 -3.06 -6.62
N ASP A 63 -7.76 -3.38 -7.12
CA ASP A 63 -9.02 -3.07 -6.45
C ASP A 63 -9.19 -3.85 -5.14
N ASP A 64 -8.76 -5.11 -5.09
CA ASP A 64 -8.86 -5.93 -3.88
C ASP A 64 -7.92 -5.42 -2.79
N TRP A 65 -6.72 -4.99 -3.17
CA TRP A 65 -5.80 -4.33 -2.26
C TRP A 65 -6.36 -2.99 -1.74
N ALA A 66 -6.82 -2.12 -2.63
CA ALA A 66 -7.35 -0.81 -2.26
C ALA A 66 -8.60 -0.89 -1.36
N ARG A 67 -9.41 -1.94 -1.51
CA ARG A 67 -10.59 -2.19 -0.67
C ARG A 67 -10.24 -2.37 0.81
N TYR A 68 -9.01 -2.70 1.17
CA TYR A 68 -8.61 -2.73 2.58
C TYR A 68 -8.45 -1.34 3.20
N PHE A 69 -8.37 -0.28 2.42
CA PHE A 69 -8.11 1.06 2.93
C PHE A 69 -9.25 2.03 2.69
N VAL A 70 -10.04 1.84 1.63
CA VAL A 70 -11.03 2.82 1.18
C VAL A 70 -12.47 2.29 1.30
N ARG A 71 -13.36 3.07 1.92
CA ARG A 71 -14.83 2.92 1.80
C ARG A 71 -15.40 3.85 0.73
N GLU A 72 -16.60 3.52 0.21
CA GLU A 72 -17.34 4.38 -0.72
C GLU A 72 -17.64 5.79 -0.17
N GLU A 73 -17.64 5.96 1.17
CA GLU A 73 -17.92 7.25 1.83
C GLU A 73 -16.66 8.00 2.31
N GLY A 74 -15.45 7.55 1.93
CA GLY A 74 -14.19 8.21 2.31
C GLY A 74 -13.70 7.90 3.73
N GLU A 75 -14.35 6.97 4.43
CA GLU A 75 -13.87 6.42 5.71
C GLU A 75 -12.89 5.25 5.50
N PHE A 76 -12.00 5.03 6.46
CA PHE A 76 -11.13 3.84 6.47
C PHE A 76 -11.97 2.60 6.77
N ARG A 77 -11.81 1.54 5.96
CA ARG A 77 -12.62 0.32 6.08
C ARG A 77 -12.10 -0.66 7.14
N TYR A 78 -10.79 -0.69 7.36
CA TYR A 78 -10.15 -1.66 8.25
C TYR A 78 -9.15 -0.99 9.19
N LEU A 79 -8.90 -1.64 10.33
CA LEU A 79 -7.82 -1.26 11.23
C LEU A 79 -6.53 -1.91 10.74
N ALA A 80 -5.49 -1.08 10.54
CA ALA A 80 -4.16 -1.54 10.13
C ALA A 80 -3.17 -1.39 11.30
N VAL A 81 -2.48 -2.48 11.64
CA VAL A 81 -1.37 -2.48 12.58
C VAL A 81 -0.09 -2.72 11.80
N VAL A 82 0.87 -1.81 11.97
CA VAL A 82 2.15 -1.85 11.26
C VAL A 82 3.24 -2.08 12.29
N GLU A 83 3.98 -3.17 12.12
CA GLU A 83 5.19 -3.45 12.87
C GLU A 83 6.40 -3.24 11.97
N ARG A 84 7.38 -2.51 12.51
CA ARG A 84 8.69 -2.30 11.90
C ARG A 84 9.74 -2.68 12.90
N ASP A 85 10.65 -3.54 12.48
CA ASP A 85 11.94 -3.61 13.14
C ASP A 85 12.67 -2.31 12.81
N ASP A 86 13.02 -1.52 13.83
CA ASP A 86 13.90 -0.36 13.68
C ASP A 86 15.25 -0.84 13.13
N VAL A 87 15.39 -0.87 11.81
CA VAL A 87 16.70 -1.00 11.17
C VAL A 87 17.39 0.35 11.39
N PRO A 88 18.53 0.39 12.11
CA PRO A 88 19.24 1.64 12.33
C PRO A 88 19.56 2.27 10.97
N ALA A 89 19.25 3.56 10.83
CA ALA A 89 19.57 4.32 9.63
C ALA A 89 21.02 4.08 9.23
N GLU A 90 21.24 3.66 7.99
CA GLU A 90 22.57 3.49 7.43
C GLU A 90 23.33 4.82 7.60
N PRO A 91 24.53 4.84 8.20
CA PRO A 91 25.25 6.09 8.39
C PRO A 91 25.49 6.72 7.02
N ALA A 92 25.19 8.02 6.91
CA ALA A 92 25.41 8.79 5.70
C ALA A 92 26.82 8.50 5.15
N PRO A 93 27.01 8.38 3.82
CA PRO A 93 28.32 8.13 3.25
C PRO A 93 29.27 9.22 3.75
N ALA A 94 30.38 8.81 4.36
CA ALA A 94 31.41 9.73 4.79
C ALA A 94 31.88 10.52 3.56
N ASP A 95 31.75 11.83 3.62
CA ASP A 95 32.25 12.75 2.60
C ASP A 95 33.71 12.38 2.27
N ALA A 96 33.97 12.07 1.00
CA ALA A 96 35.29 11.75 0.45
C ALA A 96 35.95 12.99 -0.18
#